data_AF-A0A959I1N9-F1
#
_entry.id   AF-A0A959I1N9-F1
#
_cell.length_a   1.000
_cell.length_b   1.000
_cell.length_c   1.000
_cell.angle_alpha   90.00
_cell.angle_beta   90.00
_cell.angle_gamma   90.00
#
_symmetry.space_group_name_H-M   'P 1'
#
loop_
_entity.id
_entity.type
_entity.pdbx_description
1 polymer ?
#
loop_
_entity_poly.entity_id
_entity_poly.type
_entity_poly.pdbx_seq_one_letter_code
_entity_poly.pdbx_strand_id
1 'polypeptide(L)' 'MDWLSIQATLNEVENNFEVYANTARSIKHACFIADRYGFSFYDSLIIAASLESGCTVLYSEDLHDGQAIENTLTIKNPFL' A
#
# COMPACT_ATOMS: atom_id res chain seq x y z
N MET A 1 -18.47 -15.63 4.13
CA MET A 1 -18.60 -14.27 4.69
C MET A 1 -19.78 -13.64 4.01
N ASP A 2 -20.73 -13.10 4.76
CA ASP A 2 -21.87 -12.36 4.18
C ASP A 2 -21.51 -10.88 4.06
N TRP A 3 -22.34 -10.10 3.34
CA TRP A 3 -22.07 -8.69 3.14
C TRP A 3 -22.20 -7.84 4.42
N LEU A 4 -22.96 -8.30 5.41
CA LEU A 4 -23.12 -7.59 6.68
C LEU A 4 -21.84 -7.65 7.51
N SER A 5 -21.24 -8.84 7.59
CA SER A 5 -19.95 -9.04 8.26
C SER A 5 -18.83 -8.26 7.58
N ILE A 6 -18.81 -8.18 6.24
CA ILE A 6 -17.84 -7.33 5.50
C ILE A 6 -18.01 -5.86 5.89
N GLN A 7 -19.23 -5.33 5.89
CA GLN A 7 -19.48 -3.93 6.27
C GLN A 7 -19.09 -3.64 7.72
N ALA A 8 -19.35 -4.57 8.64
CA ALA A 8 -18.95 -4.43 10.03
C ALA A 8 -17.42 -4.34 10.17
N THR A 9 -16.68 -5.21 9.48
CA THR A 9 -15.21 -5.16 9.46
C THR A 9 -14.66 -3.88 8.82
N LEU A 10 -15.27 -3.40 7.73
CA LEU A 10 -14.85 -2.14 7.10
C LEU A 10 -15.01 -0.96 8.07
N ASN A 11 -16.15 -0.86 8.74
CA ASN A 11 -16.38 0.18 9.75
C ASN A 11 -15.38 0.09 10.91
N GLU A 12 -15.02 -1.12 11.35
CA GLU A 12 -14.01 -1.31 12.39
C GLU A 12 -12.64 -0.79 11.94
N VAL A 13 -12.22 -1.11 10.71
CA VAL A 13 -10.93 -0.66 10.16
C VAL A 13 -10.91 0.86 10.04
N GLU A 14 -11.95 1.47 9.46
CA GLU A 14 -12.04 2.92 9.27
C GLU A 14 -12.05 3.70 10.60
N ASN A 15 -12.58 3.12 11.69
CA ASN A 15 -12.62 3.77 13.00
C ASN A 15 -11.30 3.64 13.79
N ASN A 16 -10.49 2.62 13.52
CA ASN A 16 -9.29 2.32 14.30
C ASN A 16 -7.98 2.68 13.59
N PHE A 17 -8.01 2.83 12.26
CA PHE A 17 -6.81 3.06 11.46
C PHE A 17 -6.98 4.27 10.54
N GLU A 18 -5.86 4.91 10.21
CA GLU A 18 -5.84 5.92 9.16
C GLU A 18 -5.98 5.23 7.80
N VAL A 19 -7.05 5.56 7.07
CA VAL A 19 -7.32 5.03 5.74
C VAL A 19 -6.92 6.06 4.69
N TYR A 20 -5.93 5.71 3.87
CA TYR A 20 -5.48 6.56 2.77
C TYR A 20 -6.38 6.40 1.54
N ALA A 21 -7.01 7.49 1.11
CA ALA A 21 -7.81 7.52 -0.12
C ALA A 21 -6.92 7.84 -1.33
N ASN A 22 -6.84 6.92 -2.29
CA ASN A 22 -6.10 7.13 -3.52
C ASN A 22 -6.65 8.32 -4.32
N THR A 23 -5.74 9.17 -4.81
CA THR A 23 -6.08 10.35 -5.61
C THR A 23 -5.60 10.18 -7.06
N ALA A 24 -5.95 11.13 -7.92
CA ALA A 24 -5.39 11.20 -9.27
C ALA A 24 -3.84 11.34 -9.27
N ARG A 25 -3.27 11.89 -8.20
CA ARG A 25 -1.82 11.95 -8.00
C ARG A 25 -1.26 10.57 -7.70
N SER A 26 -1.89 9.82 -6.79
CA SER A 26 -1.50 8.46 -6.41
C SER A 26 -1.48 7.54 -7.64
N ILE A 27 -2.49 7.66 -8.52
CA ILE A 27 -2.56 6.88 -9.78
C ILE A 27 -1.38 7.19 -10.71
N LYS A 28 -1.02 8.46 -10.88
CA LYS A 28 0.11 8.86 -11.72
C LYS A 28 1.44 8.40 -11.14
N HIS A 29 1.59 8.50 -9.81
CA HIS A 29 2.78 8.02 -9.11
C HIS A 29 2.91 6.49 -9.22
N ALA A 30 1.79 5.76 -9.12
CA ALA A 30 1.77 4.32 -9.36
C ALA A 30 2.27 3.94 -10.75
N CYS A 31 1.90 4.67 -11.81
CA CYS A 31 2.44 4.42 -13.15
C CYS A 31 3.97 4.61 -13.21
N PHE A 32 4.50 5.63 -12.54
CA PHE A 32 5.94 5.86 -12.46
C PHE A 32 6.66 4.74 -11.68
N ILE A 33 6.09 4.30 -10.57
CA ILE A 33 6.63 3.20 -9.76
C ILE A 33 6.62 1.89 -10.55
N ALA A 34 5.52 1.59 -11.25
CA ALA A 34 5.39 0.39 -12.08
C ALA A 34 6.46 0.35 -13.17
N ASP A 35 6.65 1.45 -13.91
CA ASP A 35 7.67 1.57 -14.96
C ASP A 35 9.08 1.44 -14.39
N ARG A 36 9.36 2.13 -13.27
CA ARG A 36 10.70 2.19 -12.68
C ARG A 36 11.15 0.88 -12.01
N TYR A 37 10.24 0.22 -11.30
CA TYR A 37 10.59 -0.94 -10.46
C TYR A 37 10.04 -2.27 -11.00
N GLY A 38 9.26 -2.25 -12.07
CA GLY A 38 8.72 -3.45 -12.71
C GLY A 38 7.57 -4.12 -11.94
N PHE A 39 6.91 -3.39 -11.04
CA PHE A 39 5.76 -3.89 -10.29
C PHE A 39 4.47 -3.87 -11.12
N SER A 40 3.46 -4.65 -10.70
CA SER A 40 2.11 -4.51 -11.23
C SER A 40 1.52 -3.14 -10.87
N PHE A 41 0.50 -2.70 -11.59
CA PHE A 41 -0.14 -1.40 -11.32
C PHE A 41 -0.72 -1.30 -9.91
N TYR A 42 -1.38 -2.36 -9.41
CA TYR A 42 -2.01 -2.33 -8.09
C TYR A 42 -0.98 -2.37 -6.95
N ASP A 43 0.08 -3.15 -7.08
CA ASP A 43 1.20 -3.11 -6.12
C ASP A 43 1.83 -1.73 -6.09
N SER A 44 2.04 -1.14 -7.27
CA SER A 44 2.57 0.21 -7.41
C SER A 44 1.65 1.27 -6.80
N LEU A 45 0.34 1.08 -6.85
CA LEU A 45 -0.63 1.98 -6.23
C LEU A 45 -0.58 1.90 -4.69
N ILE A 46 -0.40 0.71 -4.13
CA ILE A 46 -0.20 0.52 -2.69
C ILE A 46 1.11 1.18 -2.23
N ILE A 47 2.19 1.00 -2.99
CA ILE A 47 3.47 1.65 -2.72
C ILE A 47 3.35 3.17 -2.81
N ALA A 48 2.69 3.70 -3.85
CA ALA A 48 2.45 5.13 -4.01
C ALA A 48 1.67 5.70 -2.81
N ALA A 49 0.56 5.06 -2.44
CA ALA A 49 -0.24 5.46 -1.28
C ALA A 49 0.60 5.49 0.01
N SER A 50 1.45 4.49 0.21
CA SER A 50 2.35 4.38 1.37
C SER A 50 3.40 5.50 1.41
N LEU A 51 3.96 5.86 0.26
CA LEU A 51 4.89 7.00 0.14
C LEU A 51 4.15 8.33 0.42
N GLU A 52 2.95 8.49 -0.12
CA GLU A 52 2.15 9.72 0.02
C GLU A 52 1.57 9.90 1.43
N SER A 53 1.32 8.81 2.18
CA SER A 53 0.97 8.84 3.60
C SER A 53 2.17 9.02 4.53
N GLY A 54 3.40 9.09 3.99
CA GLY A 54 4.61 9.26 4.77
C GLY A 54 5.04 8.01 5.54
N CYS A 55 4.56 6.82 5.15
CA CYS A 55 5.00 5.57 5.76
C CYS A 55 6.48 5.32 5.45
N THR A 56 7.19 4.79 6.44
CA THR A 56 8.59 4.36 6.30
C THR A 56 8.72 2.84 6.13
N VAL A 57 7.66 2.09 6.43
CA VAL A 57 7.55 0.64 6.26
C VAL A 57 6.26 0.29 5.55
N LEU A 58 6.34 -0.56 4.53
CA LEU A 58 5.20 -1.22 3.89
C LEU A 58 5.26 -2.72 4.21
N TYR A 59 4.25 -3.22 4.92
CA TYR A 59 4.13 -4.65 5.17
C TYR A 59 3.49 -5.37 3.98
N SER A 60 4.14 -6.40 3.47
CA SER A 60 3.61 -7.24 2.39
C SER A 60 4.26 -8.63 2.38
N GLU A 61 3.46 -9.68 2.24
CA GLU A 61 3.96 -11.05 2.11
C GLU A 61 4.43 -11.39 0.69
N ASP A 62 3.86 -10.71 -0.31
CA ASP A 62 4.11 -10.97 -1.73
C ASP A 62 5.29 -10.17 -2.30
N LEU A 63 5.58 -9.00 -1.72
CA LEU A 63 6.67 -8.14 -2.17
C LEU A 63 8.02 -8.54 -1.54
N HIS A 64 9.11 -8.12 -2.19
CA HIS A 64 10.46 -8.50 -1.77
C HIS A 64 10.85 -7.85 -0.43
N ASP A 65 11.08 -8.67 0.60
CA ASP A 65 11.53 -8.20 1.91
C ASP A 65 12.84 -7.40 1.80
N GLY A 66 12.90 -6.29 2.53
CA GLY A 66 14.07 -5.44 2.61
C GLY A 66 14.27 -4.50 1.40
N GLN A 67 13.41 -4.57 0.38
CA GLN A 67 13.50 -3.66 -0.76
C GLN A 67 13.18 -2.22 -0.33
N ALA A 68 14.08 -1.30 -0.64
CA ALA A 68 13.89 0.13 -0.41
C ALA A 68 13.30 0.81 -1.66
N ILE A 69 12.22 1.58 -1.48
CA ILE A 69 11.57 2.38 -2.51
C ILE A 69 11.81 3.86 -2.21
N GLU A 70 12.31 4.58 -3.20
CA GLU A 70 12.61 6.03 -3.14
C GLU A 70 13.46 6.47 -1.93
N ASN A 71 14.23 5.53 -1.34
CA ASN A 71 15.06 5.71 -0.13
C ASN A 71 14.28 6.12 1.13
N THR A 72 12.95 6.06 1.13
CA THR A 72 12.10 6.50 2.25
C THR A 72 11.19 5.39 2.77
N LEU A 73 10.78 4.45 1.91
CA LEU A 73 9.91 3.33 2.26
C LEU A 73 10.67 2.01 2.16
N THR A 74 10.60 1.18 3.19
CA THR A 74 11.17 -0.18 3.18
C THR A 74 10.05 -1.20 3.21
N ILE A 75 10.12 -2.18 2.29
CA ILE A 75 9.18 -3.30 2.28
C ILE A 75 9.60 -4.32 3.34
N LYS A 76 8.64 -4.80 4.12
CA LYS A 76 8.86 -5.82 5.15
C LYS A 76 7.85 -6.95 5.03
N ASN A 77 8.34 -8.18 4.99
CA ASN A 77 7.49 -9.35 5.09
C ASN A 77 7.15 -9.60 6.57
N PRO A 78 5.87 -9.56 6.98
CA PRO A 78 5.48 -9.71 8.38
C PRO A 78 5.65 -11.14 8.94
N PHE A 79 6.00 -12.12 8.10
CA PHE A 79 6.16 -13.52 8.47
C PHE A 79 7.62 -13.99 8.54
N LEU A 80 8.59 -13.08 8.36
CA LEU A 80 10.03 -13.35 8.48
C LEU A 80 10.60 -12.93 9.85
#